data_AF-A0AB37UER0-F1
#
_entry.id   AF-A0AB37UER0-F1
#
_cell.length_a   1.000
_cell.length_b   1.000
_cell.length_c   1.000
_cell.angle_alpha   90.00
_cell.angle_beta   90.00
_cell.angle_gamma   90.00
#
_symmetry.space_group_name_H-M   'P 1'
#
loop_
_entity.id
_entity.type
_entity.pdbx_description
1 polymer ?
#
loop_
_entity_poly.entity_id
_entity_poly.type
_entity_poly.pdbx_seq_one_letter_code
_entity_poly.pdbx_strand_id
1 'polypeptide(L)'
;MSVATNRQNRFDRRLWRKFWAIAKPYWFSERKWKARGLLLLLLLLSFAVNAINVSISFIFRNIDTSLARFPQTKDASTFWQFIFIYIGLLAIGTPIVVMFAYLRDKLGLAWREWLTNRFLNKYMQNRAYYQLNFNGNIDNPDQRIAEDVRAFTRTSLTFLLLILTSVITLISFTAVLLSISVSLSISLLIYAILGTIITAWIGQRLISINFDQLKKEADFRYGLIHVRDNAESIAFYQGEAEESIGLRQRFLEAIRNFDLLISWQRNLGFFTIAILDSLWE
;
A
#
# COMPACT_ATOMS: atom_id res chain seq x y z
N MET A 1 -35.71 18.19 -0.55
CA MET A 1 -35.31 16.81 -0.19
C MET A 1 -33.82 16.80 0.08
N SER A 2 -33.43 16.74 1.36
CA SER A 2 -32.03 16.77 1.81
C SER A 2 -31.33 15.47 1.39
N VAL A 3 -30.38 15.55 0.47
CA VAL A 3 -29.47 14.44 0.16
C VAL A 3 -28.48 14.38 1.31
N ALA A 4 -28.79 13.54 2.29
CA ALA A 4 -27.86 13.16 3.33
C ALA A 4 -26.62 12.55 2.67
N THR A 5 -25.52 13.32 2.69
CA THR A 5 -24.18 12.85 2.36
C THR A 5 -23.79 11.79 3.38
N ASN A 6 -24.14 10.54 3.09
CA ASN A 6 -23.79 9.40 3.92
C ASN A 6 -22.26 9.26 3.86
N ARG A 7 -21.56 9.82 4.86
CA ARG A 7 -20.12 9.65 5.08
C ARG A 7 -19.83 8.17 5.38
N GLN A 8 -19.77 7.33 4.34
CA GLN A 8 -19.27 5.96 4.44
C GLN A 8 -17.75 5.96 4.56
N ASN A 9 -17.25 6.46 5.69
CA ASN A 9 -15.84 6.29 6.06
C ASN A 9 -15.77 5.80 7.51
N ARG A 10 -16.39 4.65 7.76
CA ARG A 10 -16.31 3.97 9.05
C ARG A 10 -15.67 2.60 8.82
N PHE A 11 -14.61 2.33 9.57
CA PHE A 11 -14.04 1.00 9.76
C PHE A 11 -15.18 0.06 10.22
N ASP A 12 -15.82 -0.62 9.27
CA ASP A 12 -16.98 -1.45 9.58
C ASP A 12 -16.47 -2.73 10.24
N ARG A 13 -16.83 -2.93 11.52
CA ARG A 13 -16.52 -4.16 12.27
C ARG A 13 -16.98 -5.41 11.52
N ARG A 14 -18.01 -5.31 10.68
CA ARG A 14 -18.48 -6.40 9.81
C ARG A 14 -17.45 -6.73 8.72
N LEU A 15 -16.81 -5.74 8.11
CA LEU A 15 -15.76 -5.95 7.11
C LEU A 15 -14.54 -6.64 7.74
N TRP A 16 -14.13 -6.22 8.94
CA TRP A 16 -13.04 -6.88 9.67
C TRP A 16 -13.35 -8.34 10.00
N ARG A 17 -14.58 -8.63 10.44
CA ARG A 17 -15.02 -10.01 10.68
C ARG A 17 -15.00 -10.86 9.40
N LYS A 18 -15.45 -10.31 8.27
CA LYS A 18 -15.41 -11.00 6.96
C LYS A 18 -13.97 -11.26 6.51
N PHE A 19 -13.09 -10.26 6.63
CA PHE A 19 -11.67 -10.40 6.36
C PHE A 19 -11.05 -11.54 7.18
N TRP A 20 -11.28 -11.52 8.49
CA TRP A 20 -10.74 -12.53 9.40
C TRP A 20 -11.28 -13.94 9.10
N ALA A 21 -12.55 -14.05 8.71
CA ALA A 21 -13.16 -15.33 8.34
C ALA A 21 -12.49 -15.96 7.09
N ILE A 22 -12.01 -15.14 6.15
CA ILE A 22 -11.31 -15.60 4.94
C ILE A 22 -9.82 -15.87 5.22
N ALA A 23 -9.18 -15.03 6.04
CA ALA A 23 -7.74 -15.14 6.31
C ALA A 23 -7.39 -16.24 7.32
N LYS A 24 -8.14 -16.36 8.42
CA LYS A 24 -7.88 -17.28 9.54
C LYS A 24 -7.64 -18.73 9.08
N PRO A 25 -8.45 -19.34 8.20
CA PRO A 25 -8.35 -20.77 7.90
C PRO A 25 -6.96 -21.23 7.42
N TYR A 26 -6.22 -20.41 6.68
CA TYR A 26 -4.87 -20.77 6.21
C TYR A 26 -3.90 -21.01 7.37
N TRP A 27 -3.94 -20.13 8.37
CA TRP A 27 -3.04 -20.13 9.54
C TRP A 27 -3.31 -21.26 10.55
N PHE A 28 -4.45 -21.95 10.41
CA PHE A 28 -4.85 -23.07 11.27
C PHE A 28 -5.04 -24.38 10.48
N SER A 29 -4.70 -24.38 9.19
CA SER A 29 -4.79 -25.55 8.31
C SER A 29 -3.72 -26.62 8.62
N GLU A 30 -3.76 -27.75 7.90
CA GLU A 30 -2.71 -28.78 7.93
C GLU A 30 -1.31 -28.21 7.67
N ARG A 31 -1.21 -27.16 6.83
CA ARG A 31 0.04 -26.48 6.51
C ARG A 31 0.42 -25.37 7.53
N LYS A 32 -0.25 -25.30 8.69
CA LYS A 32 -0.06 -24.23 9.71
C LYS A 32 1.40 -24.06 10.14
N TRP A 33 2.16 -25.13 10.30
CA TRP A 33 3.54 -25.07 10.76
C TRP A 33 4.46 -24.44 9.71
N LYS A 34 4.28 -24.80 8.44
CA LYS A 34 5.01 -24.17 7.33
C LYS A 34 4.65 -22.69 7.19
N ALA A 35 3.36 -22.34 7.26
CA ALA A 35 2.91 -20.96 7.17
C ALA A 35 3.44 -20.08 8.33
N ARG A 36 3.34 -20.57 9.57
CA ARG A 36 3.82 -19.86 10.77
C ARG A 36 5.34 -19.79 10.83
N GLY A 37 6.04 -20.86 10.43
CA GLY A 37 7.50 -20.88 10.34
C GLY A 37 8.02 -19.86 9.33
N LEU A 38 7.42 -19.79 8.14
CA LEU A 38 7.75 -18.77 7.14
C LEU A 38 7.44 -17.35 7.63
N LEU A 39 6.33 -17.16 8.34
CA LEU A 39 6.00 -15.86 8.93
C LEU A 39 7.00 -15.46 10.02
N LEU A 40 7.38 -16.38 10.91
CA LEU A 40 8.39 -16.14 11.94
C LEU A 40 9.75 -15.81 11.31
N LEU A 41 10.16 -16.56 10.29
CA LEU A 41 11.39 -16.29 9.55
C LEU A 41 11.37 -14.91 8.88
N LEU A 42 10.24 -14.51 8.30
CA LEU A 42 10.05 -13.16 7.76
C LEU A 42 10.13 -12.08 8.83
N LEU A 43 9.59 -12.32 10.03
CA LEU A 43 9.74 -11.39 11.15
C LEU A 43 11.21 -11.25 11.54
N LEU A 44 11.95 -12.34 11.70
CA LEU A 44 13.38 -12.30 12.01
C LEU A 44 14.19 -11.57 10.92
N LEU A 45 13.92 -11.88 9.65
CA LEU A 45 14.56 -11.18 8.54
C LEU A 45 14.17 -9.71 8.50
N SER A 46 12.95 -9.33 8.87
CA SER A 46 12.55 -7.92 8.95
C SER A 46 13.34 -7.14 10.01
N PHE A 47 13.64 -7.76 11.16
CA PHE A 47 14.54 -7.20 12.15
C PHE A 47 15.98 -7.09 11.62
N ALA A 48 16.47 -8.10 10.90
CA ALA A 48 17.80 -8.06 10.29
C ALA A 48 17.92 -6.97 9.22
N VAL A 49 16.94 -6.84 8.33
CA VAL A 49 16.87 -5.76 7.32
C VAL A 49 16.84 -4.40 7.99
N ASN A 50 16.05 -4.25 9.07
CA ASN A 50 16.03 -3.00 9.82
C ASN A 50 17.38 -2.71 10.50
N ALA A 51 18.02 -3.71 11.10
CA ALA A 51 19.34 -3.57 11.71
C ALA A 51 20.38 -3.14 10.67
N ILE A 52 20.36 -3.72 9.46
CA ILE A 52 21.20 -3.30 8.34
C ILE A 52 20.97 -1.81 8.01
N ASN A 53 19.71 -1.38 7.91
CA ASN A 53 19.40 0.04 7.63
C ASN A 53 19.93 0.98 8.72
N VAL A 54 19.81 0.60 9.99
CA VAL A 54 20.37 1.36 11.11
C VAL A 54 21.89 1.38 11.05
N SER A 55 22.54 0.24 10.79
CA SER A 55 23.99 0.15 10.62
C SER A 55 24.49 1.03 9.48
N ILE A 56 23.80 1.04 8.33
CA ILE A 56 24.10 1.93 7.21
C ILE A 56 24.05 3.40 7.66
N SER A 57 23.00 3.79 8.39
CA SER A 57 22.86 5.15 8.92
C SER A 57 24.05 5.54 9.83
N PHE A 58 24.48 4.66 10.73
CA PHE A 58 25.68 4.90 11.55
C PHE A 58 26.98 4.96 10.74
N ILE A 59 27.14 4.09 9.74
CA ILE A 59 28.33 4.08 8.87
C ILE A 59 28.43 5.40 8.11
N PHE A 60 27.35 5.85 7.47
CA PHE A 60 27.34 7.13 6.75
C PHE A 60 27.64 8.31 7.67
N ARG A 61 27.03 8.37 8.86
CA ARG A 61 27.36 9.40 9.87
C ARG A 61 28.85 9.47 10.17
N ASN A 62 29.52 8.32 10.32
CA ASN A 62 30.95 8.28 10.63
C ASN A 62 31.82 8.63 9.40
N ILE A 63 31.41 8.23 8.20
CA ILE A 63 32.03 8.67 6.94
C ILE A 63 31.98 10.20 6.86
N ASP A 64 30.80 10.80 7.03
CA ASP A 64 30.61 12.26 6.97
C ASP A 64 31.44 12.99 8.04
N THR A 65 31.47 12.46 9.27
CA THR A 65 32.29 13.02 10.36
C THR A 65 33.79 12.96 10.03
N SER A 66 34.25 11.87 9.41
CA SER A 66 35.66 11.72 9.02
C SER A 66 36.05 12.70 7.90
N LEU A 67 35.16 12.91 6.93
CA LEU A 67 35.35 13.90 5.85
C LEU A 67 35.37 15.33 6.41
N ALA A 68 34.46 15.66 7.32
CA ALA A 68 34.41 16.98 7.95
C ALA A 68 35.67 17.30 8.78
N ARG A 69 36.27 16.29 9.42
CA ARG A 69 37.50 16.45 10.22
C ARG A 69 38.79 16.39 9.40
N PHE A 70 38.74 15.87 8.18
CA PHE A 70 39.90 15.66 7.32
C PHE A 70 40.79 16.91 7.14
N PRO A 71 40.27 18.14 6.95
CA PRO A 71 41.12 19.34 6.82
C PRO A 71 42.01 19.60 8.05
N GLN A 72 41.57 19.15 9.23
CA GLN A 72 42.25 19.37 10.51
C GLN A 72 43.18 18.21 10.86
N THR A 73 42.73 16.96 10.67
CA THR A 73 43.47 15.76 11.10
C THR A 73 44.39 15.21 10.01
N LYS A 74 44.09 15.47 8.73
CA LYS A 74 44.72 14.86 7.55
C LYS A 74 44.77 13.32 7.59
N ASP A 75 43.90 12.70 8.37
CA ASP A 75 43.84 11.25 8.54
C ASP A 75 42.67 10.67 7.73
N ALA A 76 42.99 9.84 6.74
CA ALA A 76 42.03 9.13 5.91
C ALA A 76 41.77 7.69 6.36
N SER A 77 42.46 7.20 7.40
CA SER A 77 42.35 5.80 7.83
C SER A 77 40.94 5.44 8.29
N THR A 78 40.33 6.32 9.10
CA THR A 78 38.95 6.17 9.59
C THR A 78 37.94 6.13 8.45
N PHE A 79 38.12 6.98 7.44
CA PHE A 79 37.27 6.98 6.24
C PHE A 79 37.29 5.63 5.53
N TRP A 80 38.49 5.13 5.22
CA TRP A 80 38.65 3.83 4.54
C TRP A 80 38.14 2.67 5.38
N GLN A 81 38.33 2.70 6.70
CA GLN A 81 37.79 1.70 7.60
C GLN A 81 36.26 1.59 7.48
N PHE A 82 35.53 2.71 7.51
CA PHE A 82 34.07 2.69 7.37
C PHE A 82 33.61 2.32 5.97
N ILE A 83 34.38 2.64 4.92
CA ILE A 83 34.12 2.16 3.56
C ILE A 83 34.24 0.62 3.48
N PHE A 84 35.27 0.01 4.07
CA PHE A 84 35.40 -1.45 4.06
C PHE A 84 34.32 -2.13 4.91
N ILE A 85 33.95 -1.54 6.06
CA ILE A 85 32.80 -2.01 6.85
C ILE A 85 31.51 -1.94 6.02
N TYR A 86 31.30 -0.86 5.27
CA TYR A 86 30.14 -0.72 4.37
C TYR A 86 30.11 -1.80 3.30
N ILE A 87 31.24 -2.06 2.63
CA ILE A 87 31.36 -3.11 1.61
C ILE A 87 31.06 -4.49 2.22
N GLY A 88 31.60 -4.79 3.40
CA GLY A 88 31.31 -6.04 4.12
C GLY A 88 29.82 -6.16 4.50
N LEU A 89 29.21 -5.06 4.95
CA LEU A 89 27.79 -5.00 5.25
C LEU A 89 26.92 -5.21 3.99
N LEU A 90 27.32 -4.69 2.83
CA LEU A 90 26.63 -4.94 1.56
C LEU A 90 26.71 -6.42 1.17
N ALA A 91 27.90 -7.03 1.28
CA ALA A 91 28.10 -8.44 0.93
C ALA A 91 27.20 -9.38 1.74
N ILE A 92 26.97 -9.08 3.02
CA ILE A 92 26.09 -9.86 3.92
C ILE A 92 24.63 -9.42 3.83
N GLY A 93 24.39 -8.11 3.74
CA GLY A 93 23.08 -7.49 3.80
C GLY A 93 22.25 -7.72 2.54
N THR A 94 22.86 -7.69 1.36
CA THR A 94 22.15 -7.92 0.08
C THR A 94 21.46 -9.29 0.05
N PRO A 95 22.12 -10.43 0.36
CA PRO A 95 21.44 -11.72 0.47
C PRO A 95 20.25 -11.70 1.44
N ILE A 96 20.37 -11.03 2.59
CA ILE A 96 19.30 -10.95 3.60
C ILE A 96 18.09 -10.20 3.06
N VAL A 97 18.30 -9.02 2.44
CA VAL A 97 17.23 -8.19 1.86
C VAL A 97 16.53 -8.93 0.72
N VAL A 98 17.31 -9.58 -0.16
CA VAL A 98 16.77 -10.36 -1.28
C VAL A 98 15.98 -11.57 -0.76
N MET A 99 16.49 -12.29 0.24
CA MET A 99 15.81 -13.43 0.85
C MET A 99 14.51 -13.03 1.56
N PHE A 100 14.48 -11.86 2.21
CA PHE A 100 13.24 -11.32 2.78
C PHE A 100 12.16 -11.12 1.72
N ALA A 101 12.50 -10.47 0.59
CA ALA A 101 11.56 -10.26 -0.51
C ALA A 101 11.10 -11.60 -1.13
N TYR A 102 12.04 -12.52 -1.37
CA TYR A 102 11.75 -13.84 -1.92
C TYR A 102 10.80 -14.66 -1.01
N LEU A 103 11.07 -14.71 0.29
CA LEU A 103 10.24 -15.47 1.23
C LEU A 103 8.86 -14.85 1.42
N ARG A 104 8.74 -13.53 1.34
CA ARG A 104 7.45 -12.83 1.35
C ARG A 104 6.60 -13.30 0.18
N ASP A 105 7.18 -13.33 -1.02
CA ASP A 105 6.46 -13.71 -2.23
C ASP A 105 6.12 -15.22 -2.22
N LYS A 106 7.03 -16.07 -1.70
CA LYS A 106 6.74 -17.50 -1.49
C LYS A 106 5.62 -17.74 -0.49
N LEU A 107 5.57 -16.99 0.61
CA LEU A 107 4.47 -17.09 1.57
C LEU A 107 3.14 -16.65 0.96
N GLY A 108 3.15 -15.54 0.19
CA GLY A 108 1.98 -15.07 -0.54
C GLY A 108 1.47 -16.10 -1.56
N LEU A 109 2.38 -16.73 -2.31
CA LEU A 109 2.05 -17.79 -3.26
C LEU A 109 1.46 -19.02 -2.57
N ALA A 110 2.08 -19.49 -1.48
CA ALA A 110 1.58 -20.64 -0.72
C ALA A 110 0.19 -20.37 -0.10
N TRP A 111 -0.06 -19.13 0.33
CA TRP A 111 -1.38 -18.72 0.82
C TRP A 111 -2.41 -18.71 -0.32
N ARG A 112 -2.06 -18.13 -1.47
CA ARG A 112 -2.92 -18.14 -2.67
C ARG A 112 -3.28 -19.56 -3.09
N GLU A 113 -2.28 -20.43 -3.25
CA GLU A 113 -2.46 -21.84 -3.64
C GLU A 113 -3.47 -22.52 -2.71
N TRP A 114 -3.29 -22.38 -1.39
CA TRP A 114 -4.17 -22.99 -0.41
C TRP A 114 -5.60 -22.42 -0.46
N LEU A 115 -5.73 -21.10 -0.54
CA LEU A 115 -7.03 -20.43 -0.50
C LEU A 115 -7.82 -20.68 -1.79
N THR A 116 -7.18 -20.63 -2.96
CA THR A 116 -7.79 -20.97 -4.25
C THR A 116 -8.26 -22.42 -4.26
N ASN A 117 -7.44 -23.39 -3.83
CA ASN A 117 -7.86 -24.80 -3.75
C ASN A 117 -9.08 -24.98 -2.82
N ARG A 118 -9.12 -24.27 -1.69
CA ARG A 118 -10.28 -24.28 -0.79
C ARG A 118 -11.55 -23.76 -1.46
N PHE A 119 -11.47 -22.66 -2.20
CA PHE A 119 -12.63 -22.11 -2.91
C PHE A 119 -13.06 -22.98 -4.09
N LEU A 120 -12.11 -23.52 -4.87
CA LEU A 120 -12.40 -24.46 -5.96
C LEU A 120 -13.12 -25.71 -5.45
N ASN A 121 -12.65 -26.31 -4.34
CA ASN A 121 -13.32 -27.46 -3.74
C ASN A 121 -14.76 -27.15 -3.34
N LYS A 122 -15.02 -25.97 -2.75
CA LYS A 122 -16.38 -25.53 -2.40
C LYS A 122 -17.25 -25.24 -3.62
N TYR A 123 -16.66 -24.67 -4.67
CA TYR A 123 -17.35 -24.33 -5.91
C TYR A 123 -17.79 -25.59 -6.67
N MET A 124 -16.98 -26.64 -6.66
CA MET A 124 -17.28 -27.93 -7.29
C MET A 124 -18.19 -28.83 -6.43
N GLN A 125 -18.29 -28.58 -5.13
CA GLN A 125 -19.16 -29.35 -4.23
C GLN A 125 -20.65 -29.05 -4.46
N ASN A 126 -21.49 -30.08 -4.37
CA ASN A 126 -22.96 -29.98 -4.40
C ASN A 126 -23.54 -29.19 -5.58
N ARG A 127 -22.84 -29.18 -6.73
CA ARG A 127 -23.19 -28.39 -7.93
C ARG A 127 -23.34 -26.89 -7.61
N ALA A 128 -22.55 -26.37 -6.66
CA ALA A 128 -22.60 -24.94 -6.30
C ALA A 128 -22.30 -24.05 -7.51
N TYR A 129 -21.41 -24.46 -8.42
CA TYR A 129 -21.17 -23.77 -9.69
C TYR A 129 -22.45 -23.52 -10.51
N TYR A 130 -23.38 -24.48 -10.50
CA TYR A 130 -24.67 -24.36 -11.19
C TYR A 130 -25.60 -23.44 -10.38
N GLN A 131 -25.78 -23.72 -9.08
CA GLN A 131 -26.72 -22.97 -8.23
C GLN A 131 -26.38 -21.48 -8.12
N LEU A 132 -25.08 -21.13 -8.09
CA LEU A 132 -24.63 -19.75 -8.04
C LEU A 132 -24.99 -18.96 -9.30
N ASN A 133 -25.06 -19.62 -10.45
CA ASN A 133 -25.43 -18.99 -11.71
C ASN A 133 -26.94 -18.63 -11.77
N PHE A 134 -27.79 -19.35 -11.03
CA PHE A 134 -29.23 -19.09 -10.96
C PHE A 134 -29.62 -18.10 -9.85
N ASN A 135 -28.86 -18.06 -8.76
CA ASN A 135 -29.26 -17.33 -7.55
C ASN A 135 -28.92 -15.84 -7.55
N GLY A 136 -28.25 -15.28 -8.58
CA GLY A 136 -28.05 -13.83 -8.82
C GLY A 136 -27.36 -12.99 -7.72
N ASN A 137 -27.12 -13.55 -6.54
CA ASN A 137 -26.59 -12.84 -5.38
C ASN A 137 -25.06 -12.71 -5.41
N ILE A 138 -24.38 -13.45 -6.30
CA ILE A 138 -22.92 -13.49 -6.40
C ILE A 138 -22.52 -13.41 -7.88
N ASP A 139 -22.17 -12.21 -8.32
CA ASP A 139 -21.66 -11.99 -9.68
C ASP A 139 -20.23 -12.51 -9.84
N ASN A 140 -19.95 -13.07 -11.02
CA ASN A 140 -18.63 -13.48 -11.52
C ASN A 140 -17.81 -14.34 -10.53
N PRO A 141 -18.29 -15.54 -10.16
CA PRO A 141 -17.59 -16.42 -9.22
C PRO A 141 -16.20 -16.84 -9.71
N ASP A 142 -16.00 -16.94 -11.02
CA ASP A 142 -14.73 -17.20 -11.69
C ASP A 142 -13.71 -16.07 -11.42
N GLN A 143 -14.12 -14.81 -11.61
CA GLN A 143 -13.29 -13.64 -11.31
C GLN A 143 -12.92 -13.60 -9.82
N ARG A 144 -13.88 -13.87 -8.93
CA ARG A 144 -13.63 -13.88 -7.48
C ARG A 144 -12.58 -14.93 -7.08
N ILE A 145 -12.62 -16.12 -7.67
CA ILE A 145 -11.67 -17.19 -7.36
C ILE A 145 -10.29 -16.93 -7.97
N ALA A 146 -10.23 -16.42 -9.20
CA ALA A 146 -8.98 -16.24 -9.94
C ALA A 146 -8.22 -14.97 -9.54
N GLU A 147 -8.94 -13.84 -9.51
CA GLU A 147 -8.38 -12.49 -9.35
C GLU A 147 -8.50 -11.98 -7.91
N ASP A 148 -9.68 -12.07 -7.30
CA ASP A 148 -9.86 -11.49 -5.96
C ASP A 148 -9.09 -12.26 -4.89
N VAL A 149 -8.99 -13.59 -4.97
CA VAL A 149 -8.14 -14.39 -4.07
C VAL A 149 -6.66 -14.01 -4.21
N ARG A 150 -6.20 -13.75 -5.44
CA ARG A 150 -4.82 -13.31 -5.73
C ARG A 150 -4.57 -11.94 -5.10
N ALA A 151 -5.45 -10.97 -5.36
CA ALA A 151 -5.36 -9.64 -4.80
C ALA A 151 -5.43 -9.68 -3.27
N PHE A 152 -6.38 -10.43 -2.70
CA PHE A 152 -6.57 -10.57 -1.27
C PHE A 152 -5.31 -11.07 -0.57
N THR A 153 -4.74 -12.19 -1.01
CA THR A 153 -3.57 -12.81 -0.37
C THR A 153 -2.32 -11.94 -0.48
N ARG A 154 -2.05 -11.37 -1.67
CA ARG A 154 -0.90 -10.48 -1.90
C ARG A 154 -1.00 -9.20 -1.09
N THR A 155 -2.13 -8.50 -1.21
CA THR A 155 -2.35 -7.19 -0.59
C THR A 155 -2.38 -7.33 0.93
N SER A 156 -3.06 -8.34 1.47
CA SER A 156 -3.11 -8.58 2.93
C SER A 156 -1.73 -8.84 3.53
N LEU A 157 -0.92 -9.71 2.89
CA LEU A 157 0.42 -10.01 3.37
C LEU A 157 1.34 -8.79 3.26
N THR A 158 1.24 -8.04 2.15
CA THR A 158 2.03 -6.83 1.94
C THR A 158 1.70 -5.77 2.98
N PHE A 159 0.42 -5.50 3.25
CA PHE A 159 0.00 -4.56 4.28
C PHE A 159 0.43 -5.00 5.68
N LEU A 160 0.28 -6.28 6.03
CA LEU A 160 0.72 -6.83 7.32
C LEU A 160 2.22 -6.55 7.53
N LEU A 161 3.05 -6.94 6.56
CA LEU A 161 4.49 -6.75 6.65
C LEU A 161 4.87 -5.28 6.65
N LEU A 162 4.21 -4.44 5.83
CA LEU A 162 4.44 -3.00 5.81
C LEU A 162 4.21 -2.38 7.19
N ILE A 163 3.10 -2.69 7.85
CA ILE A 163 2.82 -2.18 9.20
C ILE A 163 3.89 -2.64 10.19
N LEU A 164 4.24 -3.93 10.17
CA LEU A 164 5.26 -4.49 11.06
C LEU A 164 6.63 -3.85 10.84
N THR A 165 7.09 -3.76 9.59
CA THR A 165 8.38 -3.15 9.26
C THR A 165 8.41 -1.67 9.58
N SER A 166 7.30 -0.95 9.40
CA SER A 166 7.18 0.47 9.76
C SER A 166 7.27 0.68 11.26
N VAL A 167 6.62 -0.17 12.08
CA VAL A 167 6.72 -0.10 13.54
C VAL A 167 8.15 -0.38 14.02
N ILE A 168 8.79 -1.44 13.51
CA ILE A 168 10.19 -1.76 13.84
C ILE A 168 11.09 -0.58 13.47
N THR A 169 10.91 -0.04 12.27
CA THR A 169 11.71 1.09 11.77
C THR A 169 11.51 2.34 12.62
N LEU A 170 10.27 2.68 12.97
CA LEU A 170 9.95 3.81 13.83
C LEU A 170 10.63 3.67 15.20
N ILE A 171 10.52 2.51 15.84
CA ILE A 171 11.13 2.25 17.15
C ILE A 171 12.66 2.37 17.05
N SER A 172 13.26 1.72 16.05
CA SER A 172 14.71 1.71 15.87
C SER A 172 15.27 3.11 15.61
N PHE A 173 14.70 3.88 14.70
CA PHE A 173 15.18 5.23 14.42
C PHE A 173 14.88 6.22 15.55
N THR A 174 13.78 6.05 16.27
CA THR A 174 13.53 6.82 17.51
C THR A 174 14.61 6.52 18.55
N ALA A 175 15.00 5.25 18.72
CA ALA A 175 16.08 4.87 19.62
C ALA A 175 17.44 5.42 19.18
N VAL A 176 17.74 5.42 17.87
CA VAL A 176 18.95 6.04 17.32
C VAL A 176 18.99 7.53 17.62
N LEU A 177 17.91 8.27 17.39
CA LEU A 177 17.84 9.71 17.71
C LEU A 177 18.09 9.96 19.20
N LEU A 178 17.41 9.21 20.07
CA LEU A 178 17.55 9.34 21.53
C LEU A 178 18.98 9.02 22.00
N SER A 179 19.69 8.13 21.32
CA SER A 179 21.10 7.82 21.61
C SER A 179 22.07 8.96 21.28
N ILE A 180 21.67 9.88 20.39
CA ILE A 180 22.48 11.03 19.97
C ILE A 180 22.20 12.24 20.88
N SER A 181 20.93 12.64 20.98
CA SER A 181 20.53 13.79 21.81
C SER A 181 19.04 13.71 22.15
N VAL A 182 18.74 13.63 23.45
CA VAL A 182 17.35 13.57 23.96
C VAL A 182 16.59 14.85 23.60
N SER A 183 17.21 16.03 23.79
CA SER A 183 16.56 17.32 23.52
C SER A 183 16.20 17.47 22.04
N LEU A 184 17.15 17.18 21.15
CA LEU A 184 16.92 17.28 19.70
C LEU A 184 15.89 16.26 19.22
N SER A 185 15.91 15.05 19.80
CA SER A 185 14.94 13.99 19.48
C SER A 185 13.51 14.39 19.80
N ILE A 186 13.28 15.01 20.97
CA ILE A 186 11.94 15.45 21.37
C ILE A 186 11.43 16.53 20.40
N SER A 187 12.27 17.50 20.05
CA SER A 187 11.90 18.54 19.07
C SER A 187 11.52 17.95 17.70
N LEU A 188 12.32 17.00 17.20
CA LEU A 188 12.05 16.31 15.93
C LEU A 188 10.78 15.45 15.99
N LEU A 189 10.50 14.79 17.12
CA LEU A 189 9.27 14.01 17.31
C LEU A 189 8.03 14.91 17.32
N ILE A 190 8.07 16.06 18.01
CA ILE A 190 6.97 17.04 18.01
C ILE A 190 6.73 17.52 16.58
N TYR A 191 7.80 17.89 15.88
CA TYR A 191 7.73 18.32 14.49
C TYR A 191 7.09 17.25 13.58
N ALA A 192 7.54 15.99 13.68
CA ALA A 192 7.02 14.88 12.89
C ALA A 192 5.53 14.61 13.18
N ILE A 193 5.10 14.69 14.45
CA ILE A 193 3.70 14.52 14.84
C ILE A 193 2.84 15.65 14.25
N LEU A 194 3.27 16.91 14.38
CA LEU A 194 2.55 18.06 13.83
C LEU A 194 2.44 17.98 12.30
N GLY A 195 3.55 17.66 11.63
CA GLY A 195 3.56 17.42 10.19
C GLY A 195 2.56 16.33 9.79
N THR A 196 2.59 15.18 10.47
CA THR A 196 1.67 14.06 10.22
C THR A 196 0.20 14.45 10.40
N ILE A 197 -0.13 15.21 11.45
CA ILE A 197 -1.50 15.69 11.70
C ILE A 197 -1.99 16.58 10.57
N ILE A 198 -1.17 17.56 10.15
CA ILE A 198 -1.55 18.50 9.10
C ILE A 198 -1.65 17.78 7.74
N THR A 199 -0.69 16.90 7.42
CA THR A 199 -0.75 16.06 6.20
C THR A 199 -2.01 15.20 6.20
N ALA A 200 -2.36 14.58 7.33
CA ALA A 200 -3.58 13.78 7.44
C ALA A 200 -4.84 14.63 7.27
N TRP A 201 -4.86 15.84 7.83
CA TRP A 201 -5.98 16.77 7.70
C TRP A 201 -6.21 17.21 6.25
N ILE A 202 -5.16 17.60 5.53
CA ILE A 202 -5.22 17.94 4.10
C ILE A 202 -5.63 16.69 3.28
N GLY A 203 -5.04 15.54 3.60
CA GLY A 203 -5.29 14.27 2.92
C GLY A 203 -6.74 13.77 3.02
N GLN A 204 -7.46 14.08 4.10
CA GLN A 204 -8.89 13.71 4.23
C GLN A 204 -9.75 14.25 3.09
N ARG A 205 -9.46 15.47 2.60
CA ARG A 205 -10.19 16.05 1.46
C ARG A 205 -9.87 15.31 0.17
N LEU A 206 -8.62 14.91 -0.03
CA LEU A 206 -8.15 14.18 -1.20
C LEU A 206 -8.88 12.84 -1.38
N ILE A 207 -9.18 12.14 -0.27
CA ILE A 207 -9.94 10.89 -0.28
C ILE A 207 -11.33 11.09 -0.89
N SER A 208 -12.02 12.17 -0.51
CA SER A 208 -13.35 12.47 -1.06
C SER A 208 -13.29 12.75 -2.56
N ILE A 209 -12.32 13.56 -2.99
CA ILE A 209 -12.16 13.93 -4.41
C ILE A 209 -11.80 12.71 -5.25
N ASN A 210 -10.95 11.82 -4.73
CA ASN A 210 -10.59 10.57 -5.40
C ASN A 210 -11.77 9.60 -5.49
N PHE A 211 -12.62 9.55 -4.46
CA PHE A 211 -13.86 8.77 -4.54
C PHE A 211 -14.81 9.32 -5.61
N ASP A 212 -14.99 10.64 -5.64
CA ASP A 212 -15.78 11.30 -6.67
C ASP A 212 -15.19 11.05 -8.07
N GLN A 213 -13.87 10.98 -8.21
CA GLN A 213 -13.19 10.64 -9.46
C GLN A 213 -13.58 9.26 -9.96
N LEU A 214 -13.45 8.24 -9.09
CA LEU A 214 -13.80 6.86 -9.42
C LEU A 214 -15.27 6.75 -9.82
N LYS A 215 -16.15 7.50 -9.14
CA LYS A 215 -17.57 7.55 -9.47
C LYS A 215 -17.81 8.17 -10.85
N LYS A 216 -17.22 9.33 -11.13
CA LYS A 216 -17.38 10.02 -12.42
C LYS A 216 -16.82 9.22 -13.61
N GLU A 217 -15.70 8.53 -13.43
CA GLU A 217 -15.15 7.62 -14.42
C GLU A 217 -16.05 6.40 -14.65
N ALA A 218 -16.66 5.87 -13.58
CA ALA A 218 -17.64 4.80 -13.69
C ALA A 218 -18.91 5.24 -14.43
N ASP A 219 -19.42 6.44 -14.13
CA ASP A 219 -20.60 7.02 -14.81
C ASP A 219 -20.36 7.23 -16.31
N PHE A 220 -19.14 7.67 -16.69
CA PHE A 220 -18.71 7.77 -18.08
C PHE A 220 -18.62 6.39 -18.76
N ARG A 221 -17.96 5.41 -18.13
CA ARG A 221 -17.86 4.05 -18.65
C ARG A 221 -19.23 3.39 -18.82
N TYR A 222 -20.12 3.58 -17.85
CA TYR A 222 -21.49 3.12 -17.93
C TYR A 222 -22.23 3.75 -19.10
N GLY A 223 -22.02 5.04 -19.38
CA GLY A 223 -22.56 5.69 -20.57
C GLY A 223 -22.12 5.01 -21.87
N LEU A 224 -20.85 4.62 -21.98
CA LEU A 224 -20.34 3.90 -23.17
C LEU A 224 -20.97 2.49 -23.31
N ILE A 225 -21.14 1.79 -22.19
CA ILE A 225 -21.81 0.48 -22.16
C ILE A 225 -23.27 0.64 -22.60
N HIS A 226 -23.96 1.67 -22.11
CA HIS A 226 -25.34 1.98 -22.50
C HIS A 226 -25.48 2.20 -24.01
N VAL A 227 -24.57 2.97 -24.63
CA VAL A 227 -24.58 3.19 -26.08
C VAL A 227 -24.33 1.89 -26.84
N ARG A 228 -23.40 1.05 -26.37
CA ARG A 228 -23.14 -0.26 -26.98
C ARG A 228 -24.36 -1.19 -26.90
N ASP A 229 -24.98 -1.26 -25.72
CA ASP A 229 -26.09 -2.18 -25.46
C ASP A 229 -27.39 -1.72 -26.17
N ASN A 230 -27.50 -0.43 -26.53
CA ASN A 230 -28.65 0.15 -27.25
C ASN A 230 -28.30 0.64 -28.67
N ALA A 231 -27.22 0.12 -29.27
CA ALA A 231 -26.69 0.64 -30.54
C ALA A 231 -27.72 0.57 -31.69
N GLU A 232 -28.54 -0.47 -31.75
CA GLU A 232 -29.57 -0.64 -32.79
C GLU A 232 -30.65 0.44 -32.69
N SER A 233 -31.18 0.69 -31.49
CA SER A 233 -32.17 1.74 -31.24
C SER A 233 -31.60 3.12 -31.57
N ILE A 234 -30.36 3.41 -31.15
CA ILE A 234 -29.71 4.71 -31.41
C ILE A 234 -29.54 4.93 -32.92
N ALA A 235 -29.07 3.91 -33.65
CA ALA A 235 -28.88 4.00 -35.10
C ALA A 235 -30.22 4.11 -35.86
N PHE A 236 -31.26 3.40 -35.39
CA PHE A 236 -32.58 3.44 -36.01
C PHE A 236 -33.26 4.80 -35.86
N TYR A 237 -33.12 5.44 -34.69
CA TYR A 237 -33.69 6.76 -34.40
C TYR A 237 -32.77 7.94 -34.73
N GLN A 238 -31.56 7.70 -35.26
CA GLN A 238 -30.55 8.73 -35.53
C GLN A 238 -30.23 9.60 -34.30
N GLY A 239 -30.15 8.96 -33.12
CA GLY A 239 -29.97 9.60 -31.82
C GLY A 239 -28.51 9.89 -31.44
N GLU A 240 -27.55 9.72 -32.35
CA GLU A 240 -26.11 9.76 -32.04
C GLU A 240 -25.66 11.13 -31.52
N ALA A 241 -26.24 12.21 -32.04
CA ALA A 241 -25.90 13.56 -31.61
C ALA A 241 -26.28 13.82 -30.14
N GLU A 242 -27.44 13.33 -29.71
CA GLU A 242 -27.94 13.50 -28.35
C GLU A 242 -27.13 12.65 -27.35
N GLU A 243 -26.89 11.38 -27.67
CA GLU A 243 -26.05 10.48 -26.87
C GLU A 243 -24.60 11.00 -26.77
N SER A 244 -24.06 11.57 -27.86
CA SER A 244 -22.72 12.19 -27.88
C SER A 244 -22.60 13.38 -26.93
N ILE A 245 -23.63 14.23 -26.83
CA ILE A 245 -23.65 15.35 -25.87
C ILE A 245 -23.62 14.82 -24.44
N GLY A 246 -24.46 13.82 -24.12
CA GLY A 246 -24.51 13.20 -22.79
C GLY A 246 -23.18 12.55 -22.38
N LEU A 247 -22.55 11.80 -23.30
CA LEU A 247 -21.24 11.20 -23.09
C LEU A 247 -20.14 12.24 -22.87
N ARG A 248 -20.11 13.29 -23.70
CA ARG A 248 -19.14 14.39 -23.57
C ARG A 248 -19.30 15.12 -22.24
N GLN A 249 -20.53 15.33 -21.78
CA GLN A 249 -20.78 15.95 -20.48
C GLN A 249 -20.22 15.11 -19.33
N ARG A 250 -20.50 13.80 -19.30
CA ARG A 250 -19.95 12.90 -18.26
C ARG A 250 -18.43 12.85 -18.30
N PHE A 251 -17.84 12.85 -19.49
CA PHE A 251 -16.40 12.93 -19.68
C PHE A 251 -15.82 14.24 -19.11
N LEU A 252 -16.42 15.38 -19.43
CA LEU A 252 -16.00 16.68 -18.90
C LEU A 252 -16.12 16.76 -17.38
N GLU A 253 -17.14 16.16 -16.78
CA GLU A 253 -17.26 16.07 -15.32
C GLU A 253 -16.12 15.25 -14.70
N ALA A 254 -15.74 14.13 -15.32
CA ALA A 254 -14.60 13.33 -14.88
C ALA A 254 -13.26 14.10 -15.02
N ILE A 255 -13.07 14.84 -16.12
CA ILE A 255 -11.86 15.65 -16.34
C ILE A 255 -11.77 16.81 -15.33
N ARG A 256 -12.88 17.53 -15.08
CA ARG A 256 -12.90 18.63 -14.11
C ARG A 256 -12.61 18.14 -12.69
N ASN A 257 -13.12 16.98 -12.31
CA ASN A 257 -12.80 16.40 -11.01
C ASN A 257 -11.34 15.92 -10.93
N PHE A 258 -10.79 15.40 -12.03
CA PHE A 258 -9.38 15.02 -12.10
C PHE A 258 -8.45 16.24 -11.98
N ASP A 259 -8.79 17.36 -12.59
CA ASP A 259 -8.05 18.62 -12.44
C ASP A 259 -8.08 19.15 -10.99
N LEU A 260 -9.23 19.04 -10.32
CA LEU A 260 -9.32 19.31 -8.87
C LEU A 260 -8.43 18.37 -8.07
N LEU A 261 -8.41 17.07 -8.41
CA LEU A 261 -7.55 16.09 -7.76
C LEU A 261 -6.07 16.45 -7.93
N ILE A 262 -5.62 16.80 -9.13
CA ILE A 262 -4.24 17.26 -9.41
C ILE A 262 -3.92 18.51 -8.57
N SER A 263 -4.82 19.49 -8.54
CA SER A 263 -4.62 20.72 -7.77
C SER A 263 -4.45 20.46 -6.27
N TRP A 264 -5.24 19.55 -5.70
CA TRP A 264 -5.10 19.15 -4.30
C TRP A 264 -3.84 18.31 -4.05
N GLN A 265 -3.47 17.42 -4.97
CA GLN A 265 -2.20 16.68 -4.91
C GLN A 265 -1.00 17.64 -4.93
N ARG A 266 -1.03 18.67 -5.78
CA ARG A 266 0.02 19.70 -5.82
C ARG A 266 0.13 20.44 -4.49
N ASN A 267 -1.00 20.88 -3.92
CA ASN A 267 -1.00 21.61 -2.64
C ASN A 267 -0.48 20.73 -1.49
N LEU A 268 -0.88 19.44 -1.46
CA LEU A 268 -0.34 18.47 -0.52
C LEU A 268 1.18 18.27 -0.75
N GLY A 269 1.59 18.19 -2.02
CA GLY A 269 2.98 18.08 -2.44
C GLY A 269 3.85 19.22 -1.91
N PHE A 270 3.41 20.47 -2.10
CA PHE A 270 4.10 21.65 -1.54
C PHE A 270 4.27 21.55 -0.03
N PHE A 271 3.22 21.13 0.69
CA PHE A 271 3.30 20.97 2.14
C PHE A 271 4.28 19.86 2.55
N THR A 272 4.21 18.69 1.90
CA THR A 272 5.10 17.55 2.22
C THR A 272 6.55 17.82 1.87
N ILE A 273 6.82 18.48 0.74
CA ILE A 273 8.18 18.83 0.31
C ILE A 273 8.74 19.92 1.23
N ALA A 274 7.97 20.98 1.53
CA ALA A 274 8.41 22.03 2.45
C ALA A 274 8.78 21.48 3.84
N ILE A 275 8.02 20.50 4.34
CA ILE A 275 8.37 19.80 5.58
C ILE A 275 9.69 19.03 5.44
N LEU A 276 9.86 18.27 4.35
CA LEU A 276 11.03 17.42 4.14
C LEU A 276 12.31 18.26 3.92
N ASP A 277 12.23 19.33 3.15
CA ASP A 277 13.39 20.17 2.80
C ASP A 277 13.79 21.09 3.95
N SER A 278 12.83 21.55 4.77
CA SER A 278 13.15 22.36 5.98
C SER A 278 13.98 21.62 7.04
N LEU A 279 14.16 20.30 6.92
CA LEU A 279 14.98 19.48 7.81
C LEU A 279 16.45 19.36 7.35
N TRP A 280 16.79 19.81 6.14
CA TRP A 280 18.11 19.67 5.52
C TRP A 280 18.86 20.99 5.29
N GLU A 281 18.27 22.12 5.71
CA GLU A 281 18.96 23.42 5.87
C GLU A 281 19.25 23.70 7.36
#